data_AF-A0ABD0NLS7-F1
#
_entry.id   AF-A0ABD0NLS7-F1
#
_cell.length_a   1.000
_cell.length_b   1.000
_cell.length_c   1.000
_cell.angle_alpha   90.00
_cell.angle_beta   90.00
_cell.angle_gamma   90.00
#
_symmetry.space_group_name_H-M   'P 1'
#
loop_
_entity.id
_entity.type
_entity.pdbx_description
1 polymer ?
#
loop_
_entity_poly.entity_id
_entity_poly.type
_entity_poly.pdbx_seq_one_letter_code
_entity_poly.pdbx_strand_id
1 'polypeptide(L)'
;VFLCAAVPTGLILLMWYEPLQKFMQLKHIALILPESLPIFELLVKETEELPQVCVGVRSRPREKDNTGQIHFDIIHLDDTPQ
;
A
#
# COMPACT_ATOMS: atom_id res chain seq x y z
N VAL A 1 5.72 8.66 -11.14
CA VAL A 1 6.40 7.68 -10.24
C VAL A 1 5.97 7.96 -8.82
N PHE A 2 5.61 6.93 -8.05
CA PHE A 2 5.23 7.04 -6.64
C PHE A 2 6.31 6.45 -5.74
N LEU A 3 6.42 7.03 -4.54
CA LEU A 3 7.22 6.51 -3.44
C LEU A 3 6.33 6.50 -2.21
N CYS A 4 6.30 5.40 -1.47
CA CYS A 4 5.60 5.34 -0.19
C CYS A 4 6.62 5.08 0.91
N ALA A 5 6.50 5.82 2.01
CA ALA A 5 7.35 5.68 3.17
C ALA A 5 6.50 5.28 4.39
N ALA A 6 6.93 4.24 5.07
CA ALA A 6 6.46 3.89 6.40
C ALA A 6 7.18 4.73 7.45
N VAL A 7 6.43 5.42 8.29
CA VAL A 7 6.92 6.19 9.43
C VAL A 7 6.18 5.76 10.70
N PRO A 8 6.71 6.02 11.91
CA PRO A 8 6.05 5.59 13.15
C PRO A 8 4.59 6.08 13.30
N THR A 9 4.25 7.21 12.66
CA THR A 9 2.91 7.82 12.71
C THR A 9 1.99 7.41 11.55
N GLY A 10 2.45 6.57 10.62
CA GLY A 10 1.66 6.12 9.48
C GLY A 10 2.43 6.04 8.16
N LEU A 11 1.76 6.39 7.06
CA LEU A 11 2.31 6.30 5.71
C LEU A 11 2.40 7.67 5.06
N ILE A 12 3.50 7.93 4.35
CA ILE A 12 3.65 9.12 3.51
C ILE A 12 3.72 8.66 2.06
N LEU A 13 2.77 9.11 1.25
CA LEU A 13 2.80 8.93 -0.21
C LEU A 13 3.42 10.17 -0.84
N LEU A 14 4.45 9.95 -1.65
CA LEU A 14 5.11 10.96 -2.44
C LEU A 14 5.00 10.66 -3.93
N MET A 15 4.98 11.71 -4.74
CA MET A 15 4.98 11.61 -6.19
C MET A 15 6.18 12.38 -6.75
N TRP A 16 6.85 11.79 -7.74
CA TRP A 16 7.92 12.46 -8.47
C TRP A 16 7.35 13.67 -9.21
N TYR A 17 7.91 14.84 -8.92
CA TYR A 17 7.54 16.10 -9.55
C TYR A 17 8.64 16.53 -10.51
N GLU A 18 8.40 16.32 -11.81
CA GLU A 18 9.38 16.56 -12.87
C GLU A 18 10.01 17.96 -12.85
N PRO A 19 9.26 19.07 -12.66
CA PRO A 19 9.87 20.40 -12.70
C PRO A 19 10.91 20.67 -11.63
N LEU A 20 10.82 20.00 -10.47
CA LEU A 20 11.77 20.15 -9.36
C LEU A 20 12.71 18.96 -9.21
N GLN A 21 12.56 17.93 -10.05
CA GLN A 21 13.34 16.68 -9.99
C GLN A 21 13.41 16.11 -8.56
N LYS A 22 12.26 16.09 -7.87
CA LYS A 22 12.17 15.54 -6.50
C LYS A 22 10.82 14.92 -6.21
N PHE A 23 10.79 14.04 -5.21
CA PHE A 23 9.56 13.54 -4.63
C PHE A 23 8.90 14.61 -3.76
N MET A 24 7.65 14.93 -4.09
CA MET A 24 6.81 15.83 -3.32
C MET A 24 5.76 15.01 -2.56
N GLN A 25 5.54 15.35 -1.29
CA GLN A 25 4.51 14.71 -0.50
C GLN A 25 3.13 14.98 -1.13
N LEU A 26 2.42 13.90 -1.44
CA LEU A 26 1.06 13.93 -1.97
C LEU A 26 0.05 13.74 -0.83
N LYS A 27 0.30 12.77 0.06
CA LYS A 27 -0.63 12.42 1.14
C LYS A 27 0.08 11.85 2.37
N HIS A 28 -0.47 12.12 3.55
CA HIS A 28 -0.11 11.46 4.80
C HIS A 28 -1.32 10.70 5.33
N ILE A 29 -1.15 9.40 5.57
CA ILE A 29 -2.18 8.50 6.06
C ILE A 29 -1.80 8.16 7.50
N ALA A 30 -2.54 8.71 8.45
CA ALA A 30 -2.30 8.47 9.87
C ALA A 30 -2.84 7.08 10.26
N LEU A 31 -1.94 6.20 10.67
CA LEU A 31 -2.25 4.87 11.17
C LEU A 31 -1.08 4.37 12.03
N ILE A 32 -1.35 3.38 12.87
CA ILE A 32 -0.29 2.73 13.65
C ILE A 32 0.22 1.55 12.83
N LEU A 33 1.49 1.60 12.42
CA LEU A 33 2.13 0.49 11.74
C LEU A 33 2.63 -0.54 12.75
N PRO A 34 2.63 -1.84 12.38
CA PRO A 34 3.32 -2.84 13.18
C PRO A 34 4.83 -2.53 13.21
N GLU A 35 5.51 -2.99 14.25
CA GLU A 35 6.96 -2.80 14.43
C GLU A 35 7.77 -3.42 13.27
N SER A 36 7.22 -4.46 12.65
CA SER A 36 7.78 -5.09 11.46
C SER A 36 6.75 -5.16 10.35
N LEU A 37 7.15 -4.72 9.15
CA LEU A 37 6.42 -4.83 7.90
C LEU A 37 7.21 -5.77 6.99
N PRO A 38 7.03 -7.10 7.10
CA PRO A 38 7.80 -8.07 6.31
C PRO A 38 7.52 -7.94 4.81
N ILE A 39 6.38 -7.36 4.45
CA ILE A 39 6.01 -7.00 3.09
C ILE A 39 5.59 -5.53 3.13
N PHE A 40 6.11 -4.74 2.19
CA PHE A 40 5.74 -3.35 2.02
C PHE A 40 5.95 -2.97 0.55
N GLU A 41 4.91 -3.15 -0.25
CA GLU A 41 4.98 -3.03 -1.71
C GLU A 41 3.84 -2.16 -2.24
N LEU A 42 4.14 -1.29 -3.22
CA LEU A 42 3.12 -0.53 -3.93
C LEU A 42 2.52 -1.37 -5.06
N LEU A 43 1.19 -1.54 -5.02
CA LEU A 43 0.43 -2.20 -6.07
C LEU A 43 -0.31 -1.15 -6.89
N VAL A 44 0.09 -1.00 -8.15
CA VAL A 44 -0.57 -0.11 -9.11
C VAL A 44 -1.65 -0.89 -9.83
N LYS A 45 -2.88 -0.38 -9.79
CA LYS A 45 -4.02 -0.90 -10.57
C LYS A 45 -4.41 0.11 -11.62
N GLU A 46 -4.75 -0.36 -12.81
CA GLU A 46 -5.18 0.50 -13.91
C GLU A 46 -6.50 1.25 -13.63
N THR A 47 -7.29 0.76 -12.68
CA THR A 47 -8.59 1.35 -12.30
C THR A 47 -8.47 2.46 -11.26
N GLU A 48 -7.32 2.61 -10.62
CA GLU A 48 -7.13 3.51 -9.48
C GLU A 48 -6.12 4.61 -9.81
N GLU A 49 -6.40 5.83 -9.36
CA GLU A 49 -5.47 6.97 -9.53
C GLU A 49 -4.27 6.89 -8.59
N LEU A 50 -4.46 6.30 -7.39
CA LEU A 50 -3.43 6.12 -6.38
C LEU A 50 -3.04 4.64 -6.28
N PRO A 51 -1.76 4.34 -6.02
CA PRO A 51 -1.35 2.98 -5.74
C PRO A 51 -1.90 2.52 -4.39
N GLN A 52 -2.05 1.21 -4.23
CA GLN A 52 -2.37 0.57 -2.96
C GLN A 52 -1.10 0.08 -2.27
N VAL A 53 -1.11 -0.10 -0.95
CA VAL A 53 0.04 -0.63 -0.22
C VAL A 53 -0.27 -2.05 0.27
N CYS A 54 0.50 -3.03 -0.21
CA CYS A 54 0.46 -4.39 0.30
C CYS A 54 1.40 -4.51 1.50
N VAL A 55 0.85 -4.93 2.63
CA VAL A 55 1.60 -5.13 3.88
C VAL A 55 1.71 -6.58 4.32
N GLY A 56 1.07 -7.50 3.58
CA GLY A 56 1.00 -8.89 3.97
C GLY A 56 0.34 -9.77 2.92
N VAL A 57 0.61 -11.07 3.02
CA VAL A 57 0.04 -12.11 2.16
C VAL A 57 -0.38 -13.28 3.02
N ARG A 58 -1.62 -13.75 2.86
CA ARG A 58 -2.20 -14.86 3.60
C ARG A 58 -2.72 -15.93 2.64
N SER A 59 -2.37 -17.19 2.91
CA SER A 59 -2.95 -18.33 2.19
C SER A 59 -4.26 -18.73 2.87
N ARG A 60 -5.35 -18.84 2.10
CA ARG A 60 -6.60 -19.40 2.64
C ARG A 60 -6.47 -20.92 2.72
N PRO A 61 -6.77 -21.56 3.86
CA PRO A 61 -6.69 -23.00 3.98
C PRO A 61 -7.62 -23.69 2.97
N ARG A 62 -7.13 -24.79 2.40
CA ARG A 62 -7.74 -25.53 1.29
C ARG A 62 -9.11 -26.12 1.66
N GLU A 63 -10.20 -25.44 1.33
CA GLU A 63 -11.51 -26.09 1.21
C GLU A 63 -11.66 -26.64 -0.21
N LYS A 64 -11.40 -27.95 -0.37
CA LYS A 64 -11.75 -28.90 -1.45
C LYS A 64 -11.71 -28.52 -2.95
N ASP A 65 -11.57 -27.26 -3.34
CA ASP A 65 -11.49 -26.80 -4.73
C ASP A 65 -10.07 -26.31 -5.07
N ASN A 66 -9.56 -26.78 -6.20
CA ASN A 66 -8.14 -26.84 -6.58
C ASN A 66 -7.48 -25.50 -6.97
N THR A 67 -7.94 -24.36 -6.47
CA THR A 67 -7.32 -23.07 -6.73
C THR A 67 -6.92 -22.43 -5.40
N GLY A 68 -5.64 -22.52 -5.03
CA GLY A 68 -5.12 -21.88 -3.83
C GLY A 68 -5.28 -20.37 -3.91
N GLN A 69 -6.32 -19.84 -3.27
CA GLN A 69 -6.57 -18.40 -3.22
C GLN A 69 -5.62 -17.74 -2.22
N ILE A 70 -4.90 -16.73 -2.71
CA ILE A 70 -4.00 -15.88 -1.92
C ILE A 70 -4.73 -14.58 -1.62
N HIS A 71 -4.74 -14.18 -0.36
CA HIS A 71 -5.31 -12.91 0.10
C HIS A 71 -4.17 -11.93 0.38
N PHE A 72 -4.25 -10.74 -0.20
CA PHE A 72 -3.33 -9.65 0.09
C PHE A 72 -3.92 -8.75 1.17
N ASP A 73 -3.12 -8.39 2.16
CA ASP A 73 -3.51 -7.42 3.17
C ASP A 73 -3.16 -6.02 2.64
N ILE A 74 -4.19 -5.31 2.20
CA ILE A 74 -4.08 -4.05 1.48
C ILE A 74 -4.49 -2.87 2.37
N ILE A 75 -3.63 -1.86 2.43
CA ILE A 75 -3.97 -0.53 2.91
C ILE A 75 -4.30 0.32 1.69
N HIS A 76 -5.53 0.84 1.66
CA HIS A 76 -5.96 1.75 0.63
C HIS A 76 -5.51 3.18 0.98
N LEU A 77 -5.05 3.93 -0.03
CA LEU A 77 -4.55 5.30 0.13
C LEU A 77 -5.59 6.35 -0.30
N ASP A 78 -6.78 5.94 -0.71
CA ASP A 78 -7.95 6.77 -1.03
C ASP A 78 -8.62 7.30 0.25
N ASP A 79 -9.30 8.45 0.18
CA ASP A 79 -9.93 9.11 1.34
C ASP A 79 -11.25 8.48 1.80
N THR A 80 -11.48 7.20 1.54
CA THR A 80 -12.69 6.55 2.05
C THR A 80 -12.62 6.47 3.58
N PRO A 81 -13.53 7.12 4.32
CA PRO A 81 -13.64 6.90 5.75
C PRO A 81 -13.99 5.42 5.98
N GLN A 82 -13.19 4.71 6.76
CA GLN A 82 -13.59 3.43 7.34
C GLN A 82 -14.53 3.66 8.51
#